data_AF-A0A389MVA5-F1
#
_entry.id   AF-A0A389MVA5-F1
#
_cell.length_a   1.000
_cell.length_b   1.000
_cell.length_c   1.000
_cell.angle_alpha   90.00
_cell.angle_beta   90.00
_cell.angle_gamma   90.00
#
_symmetry.space_group_name_H-M   'P 1'
#
loop_
_entity.id
_entity.type
_entity.pdbx_description
1 polymer ?
#
loop_
_entity_poly.entity_id
_entity_poly.type
_entity_poly.pdbx_seq_one_letter_code
_entity_poly.pdbx_strand_id
1 'polypeptide(L)'
;MAIRKPLVVGSDGLPQQLQAADTLNISARFTATATVPAIALLGTTSITFTVVPAITGDALAVGEPIDVYATGADLPAGLVIGQARVVAANSVKLTLYAILALSLAQAVAFTVVAHR
;
A
#
# COMPACT_ATOMS: atom_id res chain seq x y z
N MET A 1 33.99 12.05 3.13
CA MET A 1 33.11 12.54 4.22
C MET A 1 32.17 11.41 4.59
N ALA A 2 32.13 10.97 5.85
CA ALA A 2 31.16 9.97 6.28
C ALA A 2 29.75 10.58 6.26
N ILE A 3 28.79 9.89 5.66
CA ILE A 3 27.38 10.29 5.64
C ILE A 3 26.92 10.40 7.10
N ARG A 4 26.44 11.58 7.52
CA ARG A 4 25.90 11.76 8.88
C ARG A 4 24.68 10.85 9.04
N LYS A 5 24.64 10.08 10.13
CA LYS A 5 23.50 9.21 10.45
C LYS A 5 22.23 10.05 10.68
N PRO A 6 21.04 9.56 10.32
CA PRO A 6 19.78 10.23 10.60
C PRO A 6 19.60 10.48 12.11
N LEU A 7 19.06 11.65 12.46
CA LEU A 7 18.59 11.92 13.82
C LEU A 7 17.18 11.35 13.99
N VAL A 8 16.93 10.70 15.11
CA VAL A 8 15.64 10.17 15.57
C VAL A 8 15.31 10.73 16.95
N VAL A 9 14.05 10.68 17.37
CA VAL A 9 13.64 11.08 18.73
C VAL A 9 13.69 9.86 19.63
N GLY A 10 14.46 9.92 20.72
CA GLY A 10 14.59 8.84 21.70
C GLY A 10 13.37 8.69 22.59
N SER A 11 13.30 7.60 23.36
CA SER A 11 12.24 7.36 24.35
C SER A 11 12.21 8.38 25.49
N ASP A 12 13.29 9.15 25.64
CA ASP A 12 13.46 10.30 26.53
C ASP A 12 12.97 11.62 25.93
N GLY A 13 12.52 11.62 24.67
CA GLY A 13 12.08 12.81 23.93
C GLY A 13 13.21 13.67 23.38
N LEU A 14 14.48 13.23 23.46
CA LEU A 14 15.63 13.99 22.97
C LEU A 14 16.05 13.57 21.55
N PRO A 15 16.67 14.46 20.76
CA PRO A 15 17.27 14.07 19.48
C PRO A 15 18.47 13.14 19.70
N GLN A 16 18.40 11.94 19.16
CA GLN A 16 19.42 10.91 19.23
C GLN A 16 19.86 10.49 17.82
N GLN A 17 21.07 9.96 17.69
CA GLN A 17 21.49 9.30 16.44
C GLN A 17 20.97 7.88 16.43
N LEU A 18 20.48 7.42 15.27
CA LEU A 18 20.09 6.03 15.09
C LEU A 18 21.28 5.11 15.44
N GLN A 19 21.07 4.13 16.33
CA GLN A 19 22.16 3.26 16.76
C GLN A 19 22.66 2.41 15.60
N ALA A 20 23.91 1.95 15.68
CA ALA A 20 24.53 1.21 14.57
C ALA A 20 23.84 -0.14 14.26
N ALA A 21 23.05 -0.67 15.20
CA ALA A 21 22.28 -1.91 15.05
C ALA A 21 20.79 -1.68 14.74
N ASP A 22 20.32 -0.43 14.79
CA ASP A 22 18.93 -0.11 14.50
C ASP A 22 18.72 -0.08 12.98
N THR A 23 17.90 -0.98 12.49
CA THR A 23 17.38 -0.90 11.12
C THR A 23 16.20 0.06 11.08
N LEU A 24 16.34 1.16 10.34
CA LEU A 24 15.21 1.93 9.83
C LEU A 24 14.26 0.93 9.13
N ASN A 25 12.96 0.99 9.44
CA ASN A 25 11.99 0.14 8.78
C ASN A 25 12.01 0.48 7.28
N ILE A 26 12.68 -0.38 6.51
CA ILE A 26 12.94 -0.22 5.07
C ILE A 26 11.62 -0.31 4.28
N SER A 27 10.59 -0.92 4.86
CA SER A 27 9.27 -0.99 4.25
C SER A 27 8.37 0.15 4.69
N ALA A 28 8.06 1.06 3.76
CA ALA A 28 7.06 2.12 3.99
C ALA A 28 5.65 1.53 3.88
N ARG A 29 4.78 1.87 4.85
CA ARG A 29 3.39 1.40 4.89
C ARG A 29 2.44 2.53 4.49
N PHE A 30 1.47 2.19 3.66
CA PHE A 30 0.43 3.10 3.21
C PHE A 30 -0.94 2.45 3.37
N THR A 31 -1.97 3.27 3.53
CA THR A 31 -3.36 2.83 3.59
C THR A 31 -4.17 3.50 2.48
N ALA A 32 -5.23 2.84 2.04
CA ALA A 32 -6.17 3.39 1.09
C ALA A 32 -7.56 2.81 1.31
N THR A 33 -8.57 3.51 0.82
CA THR A 33 -9.91 2.94 0.64
C THR A 33 -10.27 3.10 -0.82
N ALA A 34 -10.73 2.02 -1.46
CA ALA A 34 -11.13 2.04 -2.86
C ALA A 34 -12.46 1.31 -3.05
N THR A 35 -13.27 1.83 -3.97
CA THR A 35 -14.50 1.15 -4.39
C THR A 35 -14.18 0.12 -5.45
N VAL A 36 -14.40 -1.15 -5.11
CA VAL A 36 -14.38 -2.24 -6.07
C VAL A 36 -15.71 -2.18 -6.85
N PRO A 37 -15.68 -2.07 -8.18
CA PRO A 37 -16.90 -2.00 -8.98
C PRO A 37 -17.66 -3.33 -8.95
N ALA A 38 -18.96 -3.28 -9.23
CA ALA A 38 -19.73 -4.49 -9.51
C ALA A 38 -19.19 -5.17 -10.79
N ILE A 39 -19.11 -6.50 -10.78
CA ILE A 39 -18.53 -7.30 -11.86
C ILE A 39 -19.55 -8.34 -12.29
N ALA A 40 -20.33 -8.02 -13.33
CA ALA A 40 -21.41 -8.88 -13.80
C ALA A 40 -20.95 -10.13 -14.58
N LEU A 41 -19.65 -10.24 -14.91
CA LEU A 41 -19.08 -11.29 -15.75
C LEU A 41 -17.70 -11.70 -15.23
N LEU A 42 -17.33 -12.98 -15.43
CA LEU A 42 -15.97 -13.46 -15.14
C LEU A 42 -14.95 -12.71 -15.99
N GLY A 43 -13.80 -12.39 -15.41
CA GLY A 43 -12.73 -11.72 -16.13
C GLY A 43 -11.84 -10.84 -15.25
N THR A 44 -11.09 -9.97 -15.91
CA THR A 44 -10.19 -9.01 -15.27
C THR A 44 -10.86 -7.66 -15.14
N THR A 45 -10.81 -7.07 -13.95
CA THR A 45 -11.06 -5.65 -13.77
C THR A 45 -9.82 -4.98 -13.18
N SER A 46 -9.74 -3.66 -13.27
CA SER A 46 -8.68 -2.90 -12.63
C SER A 46 -9.27 -1.69 -11.92
N ILE A 47 -8.76 -1.43 -10.73
CA ILE A 47 -9.06 -0.22 -9.97
C ILE A 47 -7.77 0.58 -9.78
N THR A 48 -7.91 1.89 -9.67
CA THR A 48 -6.81 2.78 -9.31
C THR A 48 -7.24 3.58 -8.09
N PHE A 49 -6.37 3.66 -7.09
CA PHE A 49 -6.66 4.38 -5.86
C PHE A 49 -5.44 5.12 -5.35
N THR A 50 -5.70 6.16 -4.57
CA THR A 50 -4.68 6.96 -3.92
C THR A 50 -4.40 6.38 -2.53
N VAL A 51 -3.11 6.31 -2.18
CA VAL A 51 -2.65 5.83 -0.88
C VAL A 51 -2.21 7.00 0.00
N VAL A 52 -2.36 6.83 1.31
CA VAL A 52 -1.91 7.77 2.33
C VAL A 52 -0.81 7.09 3.15
N PRO A 53 0.36 7.71 3.33
CA PRO A 53 1.42 7.12 4.13
C PRO A 53 1.02 7.03 5.61
N ALA A 54 1.42 5.96 6.28
CA ALA A 54 1.24 5.82 7.72
C ALA A 54 2.16 6.78 8.51
N ILE A 55 3.30 7.14 7.93
CA ILE A 55 4.27 8.09 8.49
C ILE A 55 4.29 9.34 7.62
N THR A 56 4.02 10.50 8.21
CA THR A 56 4.03 11.78 7.51
C THR A 56 5.40 12.03 6.86
N GLY A 57 5.40 12.32 5.55
CA GLY A 57 6.62 12.56 4.77
C GLY A 57 7.02 11.41 3.85
N ASP A 58 6.49 10.19 4.07
CA ASP A 58 6.65 9.11 3.12
C ASP A 58 5.83 9.36 1.84
N ALA A 59 6.40 9.00 0.69
CA ALA A 59 5.74 9.08 -0.60
C ALA A 59 6.08 7.85 -1.43
N LEU A 60 5.08 7.26 -2.08
CA LEU A 60 5.23 6.11 -2.96
C LEU A 60 5.61 6.58 -4.36
N ALA A 61 6.71 6.08 -4.90
CA ALA A 61 7.24 6.46 -6.20
C ALA A 61 6.74 5.53 -7.32
N VAL A 62 6.63 6.06 -8.53
CA VAL A 62 6.22 5.28 -9.71
C VAL A 62 7.18 4.11 -9.94
N GLY A 63 6.63 2.92 -10.14
CA GLY A 63 7.42 1.70 -10.37
C GLY A 63 8.04 1.09 -9.11
N GLU A 64 7.82 1.67 -7.92
CA GLU A 64 8.31 1.11 -6.66
C GLU A 64 7.69 -0.30 -6.42
N PRO A 65 8.48 -1.31 -6.04
CA PRO A 65 7.96 -2.63 -5.71
C PRO A 65 7.06 -2.56 -4.48
N ILE A 66 5.87 -3.17 -4.57
CA ILE A 66 4.87 -3.13 -3.50
C ILE A 66 4.20 -4.49 -3.32
N ASP A 67 3.74 -4.73 -2.10
CA ASP A 67 2.68 -5.70 -1.81
C ASP A 67 1.39 -4.97 -1.43
N VAL A 68 0.25 -5.56 -1.78
CA VAL A 68 -1.08 -5.00 -1.50
C VAL A 68 -1.95 -6.05 -0.82
N TYR A 69 -2.59 -5.66 0.26
CA TYR A 69 -3.47 -6.50 1.06
C TYR A 69 -4.80 -5.79 1.29
N ALA A 70 -5.92 -6.50 1.24
CA ALA A 70 -7.18 -5.99 1.74
C ALA A 70 -7.19 -6.04 3.27
N THR A 71 -7.65 -4.98 3.92
CA THR A 71 -7.71 -4.89 5.39
C THR A 71 -9.11 -4.49 5.85
N GLY A 72 -9.62 -5.17 6.87
CA GLY A 72 -10.94 -4.94 7.46
C GLY A 72 -12.04 -5.83 6.88
N ALA A 73 -12.53 -5.51 5.68
CA ALA A 73 -13.48 -6.36 4.97
C ALA A 73 -12.73 -7.25 3.98
N ASP A 74 -13.03 -8.55 3.98
CA ASP A 74 -12.55 -9.44 2.93
C ASP A 74 -12.94 -8.88 1.56
N LEU A 75 -12.10 -9.15 0.55
CA LEU A 75 -12.50 -8.92 -0.82
C LEU A 75 -13.85 -9.62 -1.06
N PRO A 76 -14.75 -9.01 -1.85
CA PRO A 76 -16.00 -9.67 -2.22
C PRO A 76 -15.73 -11.09 -2.71
N ALA A 77 -16.54 -12.05 -2.25
CA ALA A 77 -16.33 -13.46 -2.53
C ALA A 77 -16.18 -13.70 -4.04
N GLY A 78 -15.09 -14.36 -4.43
CA GLY A 78 -14.78 -14.61 -5.82
C GLY A 78 -13.97 -13.50 -6.52
N LEU A 79 -13.40 -12.55 -5.77
CA LEU A 79 -12.32 -11.69 -6.27
C LEU A 79 -10.97 -12.08 -5.67
N VAL A 80 -9.98 -12.12 -6.55
CA VAL A 80 -8.59 -12.37 -6.18
C VAL A 80 -7.73 -11.23 -6.69
N ILE A 81 -6.79 -10.79 -5.86
CA ILE A 81 -5.78 -9.82 -6.27
C ILE A 81 -4.83 -10.48 -7.27
N GLY A 82 -4.70 -9.84 -8.44
CA GLY A 82 -3.72 -10.19 -9.45
C GLY A 82 -2.46 -9.36 -9.28
N GLN A 83 -2.24 -8.45 -10.23
CA GLN A 83 -1.08 -7.57 -10.22
C GLN A 83 -1.38 -6.25 -9.48
N ALA A 84 -0.43 -5.77 -8.69
CA ALA A 84 -0.41 -4.41 -8.18
C ALA A 84 0.81 -3.67 -8.75
N ARG A 85 0.67 -2.38 -9.06
CA ARG A 85 1.81 -1.51 -9.41
C ARG A 85 1.53 -0.05 -9.08
N VAL A 86 2.58 0.71 -8.80
CA VAL A 86 2.51 2.16 -8.63
C VAL A 86 2.50 2.84 -10.00
N VAL A 87 1.43 3.56 -10.32
CA VAL A 87 1.23 4.20 -11.64
C VAL A 87 1.46 5.71 -11.63
N ALA A 88 1.33 6.35 -10.48
CA ALA A 88 1.67 7.74 -10.24
C ALA A 88 2.11 7.89 -8.78
N ALA A 89 2.66 9.05 -8.39
CA ALA A 89 3.02 9.30 -7.00
C ALA A 89 1.81 9.06 -6.08
N ASN A 90 1.98 8.23 -5.04
CA ASN A 90 0.92 7.82 -4.12
C ASN A 90 -0.32 7.21 -4.81
N SER A 91 -0.18 6.63 -6.01
CA SER A 91 -1.29 6.04 -6.74
C SER A 91 -0.96 4.62 -7.20
N VAL A 92 -1.81 3.67 -6.80
CA VAL A 92 -1.65 2.26 -7.08
C VAL A 92 -2.76 1.80 -8.01
N LYS A 93 -2.37 1.09 -9.07
CA LYS A 93 -3.30 0.32 -9.91
C LYS A 93 -3.27 -1.13 -9.46
N LEU A 94 -4.46 -1.65 -9.16
CA LEU A 94 -4.68 -3.03 -8.75
C LEU A 94 -5.54 -3.74 -9.80
N THR A 95 -5.04 -4.83 -10.33
CA THR A 95 -5.80 -5.75 -11.19
C THR A 95 -6.43 -6.83 -10.32
N LEU A 96 -7.71 -7.06 -10.52
CA LEU A 96 -8.51 -8.07 -9.82
C LEU A 96 -9.01 -9.09 -10.83
N TYR A 97 -9.00 -10.36 -10.44
CA TYR A 97 -9.59 -11.45 -11.21
C TYR A 97 -10.90 -11.88 -10.55
N ALA A 98 -11.99 -11.85 -11.32
CA ALA A 98 -13.28 -12.36 -10.90
C ALA A 98 -13.40 -13.84 -11.28
N ILE A 99 -13.47 -14.71 -10.27
CA ILE A 99 -13.74 -16.14 -10.41
C ILE A 99 -15.24 -16.47 -10.24
N LEU A 100 -16.04 -15.50 -9.77
CA LEU A 100 -17.50 -15.54 -9.71
C LEU A 100 -18.07 -14.17 -10.09
N ALA A 101 -19.30 -14.15 -10.62
CA ALA A 101 -20.00 -12.89 -10.92
C ALA A 101 -20.51 -12.24 -9.62
N LEU A 102 -20.31 -10.92 -9.48
CA LEU A 102 -20.62 -10.09 -8.33
C LEU A 102 -21.47 -8.90 -8.76
N SER A 103 -22.67 -8.72 -8.19
CA SER A 103 -23.60 -7.65 -8.62
C SER A 103 -23.56 -6.38 -7.77
N LEU A 104 -22.71 -6.30 -6.73
CA LEU A 104 -22.60 -5.12 -5.87
C LEU A 104 -21.19 -4.52 -5.86
N ALA A 105 -21.13 -3.19 -5.95
CA ALA A 105 -19.92 -2.42 -5.69
C ALA A 105 -19.72 -2.29 -4.17
N GLN A 106 -18.48 -2.41 -3.72
CA GLN A 106 -18.15 -2.41 -2.29
C GLN A 106 -16.90 -1.57 -2.04
N ALA A 107 -16.93 -0.76 -0.98
CA ALA A 107 -15.73 -0.10 -0.49
C ALA A 107 -14.85 -1.10 0.28
N VAL A 108 -13.58 -1.17 -0.08
CA VAL A 108 -12.58 -2.04 0.54
C VAL A 108 -11.40 -1.19 0.99
N ALA A 109 -10.97 -1.40 2.23
CA ALA A 109 -9.73 -0.82 2.74
C ALA A 109 -8.55 -1.69 2.31
N PHE A 110 -7.46 -1.03 1.94
CA PHE A 110 -6.22 -1.66 1.49
C PHE A 110 -5.05 -1.15 2.31
N THR A 111 -4.10 -2.05 2.55
CA THR A 111 -2.76 -1.73 3.03
C THR A 111 -1.76 -2.04 1.93
N VAL A 112 -0.92 -1.06 1.63
CA VAL A 112 0.16 -1.16 0.65
C VAL A 112 1.48 -1.09 1.40
N VAL A 113 2.36 -2.04 1.15
CA VAL A 113 3.70 -2.08 1.74
C VAL A 113 4.69 -1.92 0.60
N ALA A 114 5.46 -0.85 0.61
CA ALA A 114 6.56 -0.66 -0.34
C ALA A 114 7.81 -1.36 0.16
N HIS A 115 8.56 -1.99 -0.74
CA HIS A 115 9.84 -2.62 -0.45
C HIS A 115 10.96 -1.68 -0.91
N ARG A 116 11.65 -1.04 0.04
CA ARG A 116 12.81 -0.18 -0.23
C ARG A 116 14.10 -0.83 0.24
#